data_AF-A0A5B1R1N8-F1
#
_entry.id   AF-A0A5B1R1N8-F1
#
_cell.length_a   1.000
_cell.length_b   1.000
_cell.length_c   1.000
_cell.angle_alpha   90.00
_cell.angle_beta   90.00
_cell.angle_gamma   90.00
#
_symmetry.space_group_name_H-M   'P 1'
#
loop_
_entity.id
_entity.type
_entity.pdbx_description
1 polymer ?
#
loop_
_entity_poly.entity_id
_entity_poly.type
_entity_poly.pdbx_seq_one_letter_code
_entity_poly.pdbx_strand_id
1 'polypeptide(L)'
;MFRDSPKIDGFKIPGYTRQVLISLFADDTALYLKKSDRYADVTDILDRWCDASGAKFNINKTEVIPIGSEEHRNRVITTRRLHEDDPHPLPTDIRIAPDGEVTRYLGAWIGNNIDDVSPWEVTLDKVQSTLARWALSHPTLLGKQIIVQWIVGGMTQYLAKVQGMPRTIEDALVKIIRNFIWDGAKSLSLSLENLYLPIEAGGIGLLDITTQNQAITITWLRDYLDLSPKHPAWAFIVDVLINEYAPADIIGLENINVFLQTWEPPKRGPKHNALPSYVREMLKIACTHNASFAALHLTHNLCTQLPAWHHLGAKKTTNAPVVQLPECGP
;
A
#
# COMPACT_ATOMS: atom_id res chain seq x y z
N MET A 1 -17.76 23.04 1.59
CA MET A 1 -18.73 22.54 2.59
C MET A 1 -18.08 21.65 3.63
N PHE A 2 -17.59 20.44 3.31
CA PHE A 2 -16.90 19.59 4.29
C PHE A 2 -15.58 20.18 4.81
N ARG A 3 -14.67 20.56 3.90
CA ARG A 3 -13.36 21.11 4.25
C ARG A 3 -13.40 22.46 4.96
N ASP A 4 -14.53 23.17 4.86
CA ASP A 4 -14.74 24.48 5.48
C ASP A 4 -15.59 24.38 6.75
N SER A 5 -16.05 23.16 7.11
CA SER A 5 -16.90 22.97 8.27
C SER A 5 -16.07 22.95 9.54
N PRO A 6 -16.37 23.81 10.55
CA PRO A 6 -15.69 23.78 11.84
C PRO A 6 -16.10 22.57 12.69
N LYS A 7 -17.09 21.78 12.25
CA LYS A 7 -17.68 20.67 13.00
C LYS A 7 -17.02 19.32 12.72
N ILE A 8 -16.20 19.22 11.67
CA ILE A 8 -15.62 17.94 11.23
C ILE A 8 -14.11 18.08 11.02
N ASP A 9 -13.36 17.35 11.83
CA ASP A 9 -11.90 17.42 11.96
C ASP A 9 -11.14 16.39 11.13
N GLY A 10 -11.79 15.30 10.68
CA GLY A 10 -11.18 14.24 9.89
C GLY A 10 -9.85 13.71 10.42
N PHE A 11 -9.06 13.07 9.56
CA PHE A 11 -7.74 12.55 9.94
C PHE A 11 -6.66 13.62 9.80
N LYS A 12 -5.85 13.77 10.86
CA LYS A 12 -4.65 14.60 10.89
C LYS A 12 -3.46 13.66 10.96
N ILE A 13 -2.63 13.68 9.91
CA ILE A 13 -1.41 12.87 9.84
C ILE A 13 -0.25 13.77 10.29
N PRO A 14 0.55 13.36 11.29
CA PRO A 14 1.76 14.09 11.66
C PRO A 14 2.63 14.44 10.42
N GLY A 15 3.08 15.69 10.33
CA GLY A 15 3.95 16.15 9.24
C GLY A 15 3.21 16.49 7.95
N TYR A 16 1.97 16.03 7.78
CA TYR A 16 1.14 16.36 6.64
C TYR A 16 0.29 17.61 6.93
N THR A 17 0.46 18.65 6.12
CA THR A 17 -0.19 19.96 6.33
C THR A 17 -1.69 19.97 6.07
N ARG A 18 -2.23 18.94 5.39
CA ARG A 18 -3.65 18.86 5.03
C ARG A 18 -4.37 17.83 5.87
N GLN A 19 -5.62 18.11 6.16
CA GLN A 19 -6.54 17.14 6.75
C GLN A 19 -7.00 16.14 5.69
N VAL A 20 -6.94 14.86 6.00
CA VAL A 20 -7.54 13.79 5.20
C VAL A 20 -8.99 13.64 5.67
N LEU A 21 -9.91 14.20 4.89
CA LEU A 21 -11.34 14.24 5.24
C LEU A 21 -12.23 13.53 4.21
N ILE A 22 -11.97 13.77 2.92
CA ILE A 22 -12.82 13.27 1.85
C ILE A 22 -11.96 12.88 0.65
N SER A 23 -12.27 11.72 0.07
CA SER A 23 -11.77 11.25 -1.22
C SER A 23 -12.94 11.05 -2.16
N LEU A 24 -12.79 11.54 -3.40
CA LEU A 24 -13.83 11.52 -4.43
C LEU A 24 -13.24 10.92 -5.70
N PHE A 25 -13.91 9.92 -6.25
CA PHE A 25 -13.58 9.32 -7.53
C PHE A 25 -14.87 9.01 -8.29
N ALA A 26 -15.19 9.82 -9.30
CA ALA A 26 -16.50 9.79 -9.96
C ALA A 26 -17.65 9.87 -8.93
N ASP A 27 -18.49 8.84 -8.86
CA ASP A 27 -19.59 8.69 -7.89
C ASP A 27 -19.16 8.07 -6.56
N ASP A 28 -18.01 7.39 -6.51
CA ASP A 28 -17.47 6.81 -5.29
C ASP A 28 -16.92 7.92 -4.36
N THR A 29 -17.46 7.96 -3.14
CA THR A 29 -17.09 8.94 -2.11
C THR A 29 -16.71 8.23 -0.82
N ALA A 30 -15.53 8.55 -0.28
CA ALA A 30 -15.09 8.09 1.03
C ALA A 30 -14.89 9.28 1.98
N LEU A 31 -15.44 9.17 3.18
CA LEU A 31 -15.24 10.12 4.28
C LEU A 31 -14.34 9.49 5.35
N TYR A 32 -13.37 10.27 5.83
CA TYR A 32 -12.46 9.89 6.90
C TYR A 32 -12.79 10.73 8.12
N LEU A 33 -13.32 10.08 9.15
CA LEU A 33 -13.88 10.72 10.34
C LEU A 33 -13.06 10.36 11.57
N LYS A 34 -12.65 11.38 12.33
CA LYS A 34 -12.00 11.20 13.63
C LYS A 34 -13.01 10.67 14.65
N LYS A 35 -12.51 10.07 15.73
CA LYS A 35 -13.34 9.63 16.87
C LYS A 35 -14.25 10.71 17.47
N SER A 36 -13.93 11.99 17.27
CA SER A 36 -14.70 13.15 17.77
C SER A 36 -15.72 13.66 16.76
N ASP A 37 -15.65 13.21 15.50
CA ASP A 37 -16.59 13.63 14.46
C ASP A 37 -17.91 12.87 14.64
N ARG A 38 -19.02 13.59 14.56
CA ARG A 38 -20.36 13.05 14.78
C ARG A 38 -21.03 12.75 13.44
N TYR A 39 -21.74 11.65 13.37
CA TYR A 39 -22.51 11.29 12.18
C TYR A 39 -23.60 12.33 11.90
N ALA A 40 -24.23 12.89 12.95
CA ALA A 40 -25.24 13.94 12.80
C ALA A 40 -24.70 15.19 12.07
N ASP A 41 -23.48 15.61 12.38
CA ASP A 41 -22.86 16.77 11.72
C ASP A 41 -22.49 16.46 10.26
N VAL A 42 -22.17 15.19 9.95
CA VAL A 42 -21.97 14.71 8.58
C VAL A 42 -23.28 14.77 7.79
N THR A 43 -24.37 14.19 8.32
CA THR A 43 -25.67 14.17 7.65
C THR A 43 -26.20 15.59 7.41
N ASP A 44 -26.07 16.50 8.38
CA ASP A 44 -26.48 17.90 8.22
C ASP A 44 -25.76 18.60 7.06
N ILE A 45 -24.50 18.23 6.79
CA ILE A 45 -23.72 18.78 5.67
C ILE A 45 -24.12 18.10 4.36
N LEU A 46 -24.29 16.77 4.37
CA LEU A 46 -24.70 16.01 3.19
C LEU A 46 -26.09 16.41 2.71
N ASP A 47 -27.06 16.53 3.62
CA ASP A 47 -28.45 16.86 3.30
C ASP A 47 -28.55 18.24 2.64
N ARG A 48 -27.89 19.26 3.21
CA ARG A 48 -27.82 20.59 2.59
C ARG A 48 -27.17 20.57 1.21
N TRP A 49 -26.15 19.73 1.02
CA TRP A 49 -25.52 19.59 -0.29
C TRP A 49 -26.41 18.84 -1.27
N CYS A 50 -27.12 17.80 -0.84
CA CYS A 50 -28.10 17.06 -1.61
C CYS A 50 -29.26 17.96 -2.03
N ASP A 51 -29.78 18.79 -1.14
CA ASP A 51 -30.84 19.77 -1.43
C ASP A 51 -30.39 20.78 -2.49
N ALA A 52 -29.14 21.25 -2.42
CA ALA A 52 -28.60 22.21 -3.37
C ALA A 52 -28.24 21.59 -4.73
N SER A 53 -27.77 20.34 -4.75
CA SER A 53 -27.27 19.68 -5.96
C SER A 53 -28.34 18.82 -6.67
N GLY A 54 -29.40 18.43 -5.97
CA GLY A 54 -30.36 17.42 -6.41
C GLY A 54 -29.83 15.98 -6.36
N ALA A 55 -28.61 15.75 -5.86
CA ALA A 55 -28.04 14.42 -5.73
C ALA A 55 -28.59 13.68 -4.50
N LYS A 56 -28.49 12.35 -4.50
CA LYS A 56 -28.91 11.50 -3.38
C LYS A 56 -27.92 10.37 -3.14
N PHE A 57 -27.44 10.23 -1.91
CA PHE A 57 -26.58 9.11 -1.54
C PHE A 57 -27.36 7.80 -1.50
N ASN A 58 -26.72 6.73 -1.98
CA ASN A 58 -27.28 5.40 -1.90
C ASN A 58 -26.92 4.76 -0.55
N ILE A 59 -27.84 4.84 0.41
CA ILE A 59 -27.65 4.33 1.77
C ILE A 59 -27.33 2.83 1.76
N ASN A 60 -27.98 2.05 0.88
CA ASN A 60 -27.77 0.61 0.77
C ASN A 60 -26.37 0.23 0.24
N LYS A 61 -25.68 1.16 -0.41
CA LYS A 61 -24.28 1.00 -0.84
C LYS A 61 -23.29 1.68 0.11
N THR A 62 -23.78 2.37 1.13
CA THR A 62 -22.94 3.07 2.10
C THR A 62 -22.45 2.06 3.13
N GLU A 63 -21.13 2.01 3.30
CA GLU A 63 -20.48 1.11 4.24
C GLU A 63 -19.61 1.92 5.22
N VAL A 64 -19.57 1.48 6.47
CA VAL A 64 -18.75 2.07 7.53
C VAL A 64 -17.71 1.05 7.97
N ILE A 65 -16.43 1.45 7.92
CA ILE A 65 -15.31 0.64 8.40
C ILE A 65 -14.75 1.32 9.66
N PRO A 66 -15.04 0.80 10.88
CA PRO A 66 -14.46 1.34 12.09
C PRO A 66 -12.96 0.99 12.17
N ILE A 67 -12.11 1.99 12.37
CA ILE A 67 -10.65 1.83 12.48
C ILE A 67 -10.22 2.29 13.88
N GLY A 68 -9.32 1.55 14.54
CA GLY A 68 -8.84 1.87 15.88
C GLY A 68 -8.67 0.62 16.73
N SER A 69 -8.77 0.74 18.06
CA SER A 69 -8.70 -0.39 18.98
C SER A 69 -9.88 -1.35 18.78
N GLU A 70 -9.69 -2.62 19.13
CA GLU A 70 -10.76 -3.63 19.07
C GLU A 70 -11.99 -3.22 19.91
N GLU A 71 -11.75 -2.66 21.11
CA GLU A 71 -12.80 -2.09 21.95
C GLU A 71 -13.62 -1.00 21.23
N HIS A 72 -12.95 -0.10 20.50
CA HIS A 72 -13.62 0.94 19.73
C HIS A 72 -14.45 0.35 18.58
N ARG A 73 -13.88 -0.60 17.84
CA ARG A 73 -14.59 -1.28 16.72
C ARG A 73 -15.83 -2.01 17.23
N ASN A 74 -15.69 -2.79 18.30
CA ASN A 74 -16.80 -3.52 18.94
C ASN A 74 -17.88 -2.57 19.46
N ARG A 75 -17.50 -1.44 20.05
CA ARG A 75 -18.44 -0.39 20.49
C ARG A 75 -19.23 0.17 19.31
N VAL A 76 -18.57 0.55 18.21
CA VAL A 76 -19.24 1.10 17.02
C VAL A 76 -20.20 0.07 16.41
N ILE A 77 -19.79 -1.20 16.32
CA ILE A 77 -20.64 -2.28 15.78
C ILE A 77 -21.88 -2.50 16.66
N THR A 78 -21.67 -2.60 17.99
CA THR A 78 -22.74 -2.90 18.94
C THR A 78 -23.74 -1.74 19.08
N THR A 79 -23.22 -0.52 19.21
CA THR A 79 -24.06 0.67 19.41
C THR A 79 -24.60 1.24 18.10
N ARG A 80 -23.99 0.87 16.97
CA ARG A 80 -24.18 1.50 15.66
C ARG A 80 -24.00 3.01 15.69
N ARG A 81 -23.14 3.54 16.57
CA ARG A 81 -22.86 4.98 16.69
C ARG A 81 -21.39 5.26 16.44
N LEU A 82 -21.09 6.27 15.61
CA LEU A 82 -19.70 6.69 15.37
C LEU A 82 -19.16 7.41 16.61
N HIS A 83 -19.96 8.35 17.13
CA HIS A 83 -19.69 9.12 18.34
C HIS A 83 -20.69 8.76 19.46
N GLU A 84 -20.28 8.86 20.73
CA GLU A 84 -21.16 8.55 21.87
C GLU A 84 -22.40 9.48 21.93
N ASP A 85 -22.16 10.77 21.68
CA ASP A 85 -23.18 11.83 21.57
C ASP A 85 -23.91 11.89 20.21
N ASP A 86 -23.81 10.86 19.37
CA ASP A 86 -24.70 10.76 18.21
C ASP A 86 -26.14 10.57 18.71
N PRO A 87 -27.11 11.40 18.26
CA PRO A 87 -28.48 11.38 18.79
C PRO A 87 -29.21 10.09 18.45
N HIS A 88 -28.87 9.46 17.32
CA HIS A 88 -29.47 8.25 16.81
C HIS A 88 -28.39 7.30 16.30
N PRO A 89 -28.60 5.97 16.38
CA PRO A 89 -27.73 5.01 15.70
C PRO A 89 -27.78 5.20 14.18
N LEU A 90 -26.74 4.74 13.49
CA LEU A 90 -26.66 4.65 12.04
C LEU A 90 -27.86 3.87 11.49
N PRO A 91 -28.48 4.34 10.38
CA PRO A 91 -29.56 3.64 9.70
C PRO A 91 -29.25 2.16 9.48
N THR A 92 -30.24 1.27 9.65
CA THR A 92 -30.06 -0.19 9.56
C THR A 92 -29.53 -0.64 8.20
N ASP A 93 -29.81 0.14 7.15
CA ASP A 93 -29.39 -0.15 5.77
C ASP A 93 -27.89 0.12 5.53
N ILE A 94 -27.24 0.90 6.40
CA ILE A 94 -25.79 1.10 6.34
C ILE A 94 -25.10 -0.12 6.95
N ARG A 95 -24.29 -0.81 6.14
CA ARG A 95 -23.46 -1.90 6.62
C ARG A 95 -22.28 -1.34 7.41
N ILE A 96 -22.05 -1.88 8.60
CA ILE A 96 -20.83 -1.64 9.37
C ILE A 96 -19.99 -2.89 9.21
N ALA A 97 -18.80 -2.79 8.63
CA ALA A 97 -17.92 -3.93 8.39
C ALA A 97 -17.29 -4.39 9.72
N PRO A 98 -17.60 -5.60 10.21
CA PRO A 98 -16.91 -6.19 11.35
C PRO A 98 -15.50 -6.67 10.97
N ASP A 99 -14.72 -7.06 11.96
CA ASP A 99 -13.44 -7.71 11.74
C ASP A 99 -13.59 -9.00 10.94
N GLY A 100 -12.67 -9.24 10.02
CA GLY A 100 -12.69 -10.37 9.08
C GLY A 100 -13.55 -10.14 7.83
N GLU A 101 -14.39 -9.10 7.81
CA GLU A 101 -15.17 -8.74 6.62
C GLU A 101 -14.47 -7.67 5.78
N VAL A 102 -14.61 -7.80 4.46
CA VAL A 102 -14.04 -6.88 3.48
C VAL A 102 -15.11 -5.94 2.90
N THR A 103 -14.69 -4.71 2.64
CA THR A 103 -15.42 -3.69 1.87
C THR A 103 -14.63 -3.39 0.61
N ARG A 104 -15.30 -3.37 -0.54
CA ARG A 104 -14.65 -3.05 -1.81
C ARG A 104 -14.70 -1.54 -2.06
N TYR A 105 -13.54 -0.90 -2.16
CA TYR A 105 -13.43 0.52 -2.48
C TYR A 105 -12.43 0.74 -3.61
N LEU A 106 -12.88 1.35 -4.71
CA LEU A 106 -12.12 1.61 -5.93
C LEU A 106 -11.45 0.38 -6.58
N GLY A 107 -11.86 -0.84 -6.20
CA GLY A 107 -11.26 -2.08 -6.68
C GLY A 107 -10.29 -2.73 -5.69
N ALA A 108 -9.96 -2.07 -4.58
CA ALA A 108 -9.24 -2.64 -3.45
C ALA A 108 -10.19 -3.22 -2.42
N TRP A 109 -9.70 -4.16 -1.62
CA TRP A 109 -10.44 -4.76 -0.51
C TRP A 109 -9.88 -4.23 0.81
N ILE A 110 -10.72 -3.58 1.60
CA ILE A 110 -10.36 -2.91 2.85
C ILE A 110 -11.15 -3.54 3.98
N GLY A 111 -10.50 -3.83 5.09
CA GLY A 111 -11.14 -4.34 6.30
C GLY A 111 -10.11 -4.58 7.41
N ASN A 112 -10.61 -4.87 8.61
CA ASN A 112 -9.76 -5.19 9.76
C ASN A 112 -9.56 -6.70 9.84
N ASN A 113 -8.33 -7.16 10.11
CA ASN A 113 -8.01 -8.59 10.29
C ASN A 113 -8.48 -9.48 9.12
N ILE A 114 -8.32 -8.97 7.89
CA ILE A 114 -8.74 -9.67 6.67
C ILE A 114 -7.67 -10.61 6.16
N ASP A 115 -8.09 -11.63 5.41
CA ASP A 115 -7.19 -12.49 4.66
C ASP A 115 -6.75 -11.81 3.36
N ASP A 116 -5.43 -11.67 3.19
CA ASP A 116 -4.82 -11.05 2.00
C ASP A 116 -4.95 -11.94 0.73
N VAL A 117 -5.29 -13.22 0.88
CA VAL A 117 -5.42 -14.20 -0.22
C VAL A 117 -6.81 -14.14 -0.87
N SER A 118 -7.88 -14.09 -0.08
CA SER A 118 -9.28 -14.08 -0.54
C SER A 118 -9.56 -13.07 -1.67
N PRO A 119 -9.06 -11.82 -1.64
CA PRO A 119 -9.18 -10.86 -2.75
C PRO A 119 -8.69 -11.34 -4.13
N TRP A 120 -7.73 -12.26 -4.13
CA TRP A 120 -7.06 -12.73 -5.34
C TRP A 120 -7.77 -13.92 -6.00
N GLU A 121 -8.67 -14.63 -5.31
CA GLU A 121 -9.35 -15.82 -5.83
C GLU A 121 -10.10 -15.51 -7.13
N VAL A 122 -10.92 -14.45 -7.13
CA VAL A 122 -11.67 -14.00 -8.32
C VAL A 122 -10.74 -13.64 -9.47
N THR A 123 -9.56 -13.09 -9.17
CA THR A 123 -8.56 -12.73 -10.19
C THR A 123 -7.89 -13.97 -10.74
N LEU A 124 -7.51 -14.94 -9.90
CA LEU A 124 -6.94 -16.21 -10.31
C LEU A 124 -7.90 -17.00 -11.23
N ASP A 125 -9.17 -17.10 -10.85
CA ASP A 125 -10.20 -17.78 -11.65
C ASP A 125 -10.39 -17.11 -13.01
N LYS A 126 -10.40 -15.77 -13.06
CA LYS A 126 -10.50 -15.01 -14.30
C LYS A 126 -9.27 -15.19 -15.20
N VAL A 127 -8.07 -15.18 -14.62
CA VAL A 127 -6.83 -15.44 -15.35
C VAL A 127 -6.85 -16.85 -15.92
N GLN A 128 -7.14 -17.87 -15.10
CA GLN A 128 -7.15 -19.26 -15.51
C GLN A 128 -8.20 -19.54 -16.61
N SER A 129 -9.44 -19.07 -16.43
CA SER A 129 -10.51 -19.23 -17.42
C SER A 129 -10.20 -18.50 -18.74
N THR A 130 -9.60 -17.31 -18.67
CA THR A 130 -9.22 -16.54 -19.85
C THR A 130 -8.08 -17.21 -20.61
N LEU A 131 -7.04 -17.69 -19.92
CA LEU A 131 -5.95 -18.42 -20.55
C LEU A 131 -6.42 -19.76 -21.13
N ALA A 132 -7.31 -20.49 -20.46
CA ALA A 132 -7.89 -21.72 -20.99
C ALA A 132 -8.63 -21.48 -22.31
N ARG A 133 -9.39 -20.38 -22.41
CA ARG A 133 -10.05 -19.96 -23.65
C ARG A 133 -9.05 -19.62 -24.75
N TRP A 134 -7.97 -18.90 -24.43
CA TRP A 134 -6.91 -18.59 -25.39
C TRP A 134 -6.13 -19.83 -25.85
N ALA A 135 -5.98 -20.84 -24.99
CA ALA A 135 -5.30 -22.08 -25.37
C ALA A 135 -6.02 -22.80 -26.53
N LEU A 136 -7.34 -22.64 -26.65
CA LEU A 136 -8.14 -23.22 -27.76
C LEU A 136 -7.78 -22.65 -29.13
N SER A 137 -7.15 -21.47 -29.21
CA SER A 137 -6.69 -20.91 -30.48
C SER A 137 -5.32 -21.42 -30.92
N HIS A 138 -4.72 -22.36 -30.16
CA HIS A 138 -3.39 -22.92 -30.40
C HIS A 138 -2.31 -21.86 -30.70
N PRO A 139 -2.13 -20.87 -29.81
CA PRO A 139 -1.16 -19.80 -30.03
C PRO A 139 0.26 -20.35 -30.10
N THR A 140 1.08 -19.71 -30.96
CA THR A 140 2.53 -19.96 -31.00
C THR A 140 3.18 -19.56 -29.68
N LEU A 141 4.44 -19.96 -29.45
CA LEU A 141 5.16 -19.59 -28.22
C LEU A 141 5.22 -18.07 -28.00
N LEU A 142 5.48 -17.31 -29.08
CA LEU A 142 5.43 -15.84 -29.04
C LEU A 142 4.02 -15.32 -28.75
N GLY A 143 2.99 -15.91 -29.36
CA GLY A 143 1.60 -15.57 -29.07
C GLY A 143 1.26 -15.80 -27.58
N LYS A 144 1.72 -16.91 -27.00
CA LYS A 144 1.52 -17.20 -25.58
C LYS A 144 2.22 -16.18 -24.68
N GLN A 145 3.43 -15.75 -25.03
CA GLN A 145 4.14 -14.71 -24.28
C GLN A 145 3.35 -13.39 -24.25
N ILE A 146 2.83 -12.95 -25.39
CA ILE A 146 1.99 -11.75 -25.47
C ILE A 146 0.71 -11.90 -24.65
N ILE A 147 0.04 -13.06 -24.77
CA ILE A 147 -1.18 -13.35 -24.01
C ILE A 147 -0.91 -13.34 -22.50
N VAL A 148 0.20 -13.91 -22.05
CA VAL A 148 0.60 -13.88 -20.63
C VAL A 148 0.80 -12.42 -20.17
N GLN A 149 1.51 -11.61 -20.95
CA GLN A 149 1.73 -10.20 -20.62
C GLN A 149 0.42 -9.42 -20.51
N TRP A 150 -0.50 -9.60 -21.46
CA TRP A 150 -1.76 -8.88 -21.50
C TRP A 150 -2.76 -9.34 -20.44
N ILE A 151 -2.93 -10.66 -20.31
CA ILE A 151 -3.94 -11.24 -19.42
C ILE A 151 -3.42 -11.27 -17.99
N VAL A 152 -2.29 -11.93 -17.76
CA VAL A 152 -1.79 -12.09 -16.39
C VAL A 152 -1.32 -10.74 -15.88
N GLY A 153 -0.38 -10.10 -16.59
CA GLY A 153 0.16 -8.80 -16.18
C GLY A 153 -0.92 -7.71 -16.07
N GLY A 154 -1.83 -7.64 -17.05
CA GLY A 154 -2.89 -6.63 -17.05
C GLY A 154 -3.92 -6.80 -15.92
N MET A 155 -4.30 -8.05 -15.58
CA MET A 155 -5.28 -8.30 -14.53
C MET A 155 -4.70 -8.19 -13.12
N THR A 156 -3.42 -8.50 -12.93
CA THR A 156 -2.80 -8.55 -11.59
C THR A 156 -2.19 -7.22 -11.17
N GLN A 157 -1.68 -6.42 -12.10
CA GLN A 157 -0.86 -5.23 -11.79
C GLN A 157 -1.57 -4.22 -10.89
N TYR A 158 -2.86 -3.95 -11.12
CA TYR A 158 -3.61 -2.99 -10.31
C TYR A 158 -3.71 -3.45 -8.85
N LEU A 159 -4.16 -4.70 -8.63
CA LEU A 159 -4.37 -5.22 -7.27
C LEU A 159 -3.03 -5.40 -6.53
N ALA A 160 -1.99 -5.86 -7.25
CA ALA A 160 -0.63 -5.94 -6.71
C ALA A 160 -0.13 -4.58 -6.24
N LYS A 161 -0.44 -3.50 -6.98
CA LYS A 161 -0.03 -2.15 -6.60
C LYS A 161 -0.76 -1.62 -5.37
N VAL A 162 -2.04 -1.94 -5.19
CA VAL A 162 -2.85 -1.32 -4.14
C VAL A 162 -2.77 -2.06 -2.81
N GLN A 163 -2.72 -3.39 -2.82
CA GLN A 163 -2.75 -4.21 -1.59
C GLN A 163 -1.62 -5.25 -1.52
N GLY A 164 -0.70 -5.26 -2.49
CA GLY A 164 0.35 -6.26 -2.57
C GLY A 164 -0.14 -7.62 -3.06
N MET A 165 0.80 -8.51 -3.37
CA MET A 165 0.53 -9.87 -3.79
C MET A 165 1.20 -10.85 -2.80
N PRO A 166 0.42 -11.68 -2.08
CA PRO A 166 0.98 -12.72 -1.23
C PRO A 166 1.82 -13.72 -2.05
N ARG A 167 2.85 -14.28 -1.44
CA ARG A 167 3.75 -15.23 -2.13
C ARG A 167 3.02 -16.46 -2.68
N THR A 168 2.00 -16.93 -1.96
CA THR A 168 1.14 -18.04 -2.39
C THR A 168 0.40 -17.73 -3.69
N ILE A 169 -0.05 -16.49 -3.88
CA ILE A 169 -0.70 -16.03 -5.12
C ILE A 169 0.32 -15.90 -6.24
N GLU A 170 1.50 -15.34 -5.95
CA GLU A 170 2.60 -15.25 -6.91
C GLU A 170 3.00 -16.63 -7.44
N ASP A 171 3.22 -17.60 -6.55
CA ASP A 171 3.57 -18.98 -6.92
C ASP A 171 2.45 -19.66 -7.72
N ALA A 172 1.18 -19.37 -7.40
CA ALA A 172 0.02 -19.87 -8.14
C ALA A 172 -0.02 -19.31 -9.58
N LEU A 173 0.23 -18.00 -9.75
CA LEU A 173 0.31 -17.36 -11.06
C LEU A 173 1.46 -17.91 -11.89
N VAL A 174 2.64 -18.08 -11.29
CA VAL A 174 3.81 -18.69 -11.95
C VAL A 174 3.47 -20.10 -12.45
N LYS A 175 2.75 -20.90 -11.66
CA LYS A 175 2.27 -22.23 -12.05
C LYS A 175 1.26 -22.16 -13.20
N ILE A 176 0.32 -21.23 -13.17
CA ILE A 176 -0.66 -21.01 -14.25
C ILE A 176 0.05 -20.62 -15.55
N ILE A 177 0.98 -19.68 -15.50
CA ILE A 177 1.78 -19.25 -16.66
C ILE A 177 2.54 -20.44 -17.24
N ARG A 178 3.24 -21.21 -16.39
CA ARG A 178 4.01 -22.39 -16.82
C ARG A 178 3.11 -23.41 -17.53
N ASN A 179 1.95 -23.70 -16.96
CA ASN A 179 1.02 -24.66 -17.54
C ASN A 179 0.49 -24.18 -18.91
N PHE A 180 0.21 -22.89 -19.05
CA PHE A 180 -0.25 -22.30 -20.31
C PHE A 180 0.84 -22.32 -21.40
N ILE A 181 2.08 -21.95 -21.05
CA ILE A 181 3.21 -21.93 -22.00
C ILE A 181 3.46 -23.33 -22.57
N TRP A 182 3.41 -24.37 -21.74
CA TRP A 182 3.76 -25.74 -22.12
C TRP A 182 2.56 -26.65 -22.44
N ASP A 183 1.34 -26.11 -22.52
CA ASP A 183 0.11 -26.90 -22.77
C ASP A 183 -0.04 -28.08 -21.77
N GLY A 184 0.40 -27.90 -20.53
CA GLY A 184 0.40 -28.94 -19.51
C GLY A 184 1.44 -30.06 -19.69
N ALA A 185 2.34 -29.96 -20.68
CA ALA A 185 3.40 -30.94 -20.90
C ALA A 185 4.43 -30.92 -19.76
N LYS A 186 4.77 -32.11 -19.24
CA LYS A 186 5.69 -32.28 -18.11
C LYS A 186 7.18 -32.30 -18.49
N SER A 187 7.54 -32.59 -19.75
CA SER A 187 8.90 -33.06 -20.10
C SER A 187 9.69 -32.26 -21.14
N LEU A 188 9.24 -31.06 -21.54
CA LEU A 188 9.93 -30.25 -22.56
C LEU A 188 10.43 -28.89 -22.04
N SER A 189 10.40 -28.67 -20.73
CA SER A 189 10.46 -27.32 -20.15
C SER A 189 11.87 -26.77 -20.08
N LEU A 190 12.18 -25.79 -20.95
CA LEU A 190 13.13 -24.73 -20.61
C LEU A 190 12.73 -24.12 -19.27
N SER A 191 13.71 -23.76 -18.44
CA SER A 191 13.45 -23.07 -17.18
C SER A 191 12.71 -21.76 -17.47
N LEU A 192 11.80 -21.36 -16.57
CA LEU A 192 11.13 -20.07 -16.67
C LEU A 192 12.15 -18.93 -16.65
N GLU A 193 13.23 -19.08 -15.88
CA GLU A 193 14.36 -18.15 -15.84
C GLU A 193 14.90 -17.83 -17.23
N ASN A 194 15.07 -18.86 -18.09
CA ASN A 194 15.51 -18.66 -19.47
C ASN A 194 14.43 -17.97 -20.33
N LEU A 195 13.14 -18.23 -20.06
CA LEU A 195 12.05 -17.60 -20.81
C LEU A 195 11.88 -16.11 -20.46
N TYR A 196 12.22 -15.72 -19.23
CA TYR A 196 12.16 -14.32 -18.78
C TYR A 196 13.23 -13.45 -19.45
N LEU A 197 14.34 -14.04 -19.87
CA LEU A 197 15.43 -13.32 -20.53
C LEU A 197 14.93 -12.62 -21.81
N PRO A 198 15.54 -11.48 -22.16
CA PRO A 198 15.24 -10.81 -23.42
C PRO A 198 15.69 -11.65 -24.62
N ILE A 199 15.18 -11.31 -25.81
CA ILE A 199 15.43 -12.07 -27.04
C ILE A 199 16.93 -12.12 -27.37
N GLU A 200 17.63 -11.01 -27.10
CA GLU A 200 19.07 -10.87 -27.31
C GLU A 200 19.90 -11.82 -26.43
N ALA A 201 19.34 -12.24 -25.29
CA ALA A 201 19.95 -13.20 -24.37
C ALA A 201 19.42 -14.64 -24.56
N GLY A 202 18.69 -14.90 -25.65
CA GLY A 202 18.16 -16.22 -25.99
C GLY A 202 16.85 -16.59 -25.29
N GLY A 203 16.20 -15.64 -24.62
CA GLY A 203 14.87 -15.81 -24.04
C GLY A 203 13.75 -15.32 -24.95
N ILE A 204 12.54 -15.18 -24.38
CA ILE A 204 11.35 -14.69 -25.11
C ILE A 204 10.73 -13.44 -24.47
N GLY A 205 11.35 -12.90 -23.40
CA GLY A 205 10.80 -11.79 -22.63
C GLY A 205 9.46 -12.13 -21.98
N LEU A 206 9.34 -13.35 -21.43
CA LEU A 206 8.15 -13.76 -20.70
C LEU A 206 8.00 -12.93 -19.43
N LEU A 207 6.76 -12.58 -19.07
CA LEU A 207 6.46 -11.87 -17.83
C LEU A 207 6.92 -12.66 -16.61
N ASP A 208 7.85 -12.10 -15.84
CA ASP A 208 8.18 -12.53 -14.50
C ASP A 208 7.36 -11.73 -13.48
N ILE A 209 6.40 -12.40 -12.83
CA ILE A 209 5.52 -11.80 -11.81
C ILE A 209 6.32 -11.32 -10.60
N THR A 210 7.38 -12.03 -10.22
CA THR A 210 8.25 -11.66 -9.10
C THR A 210 8.91 -10.31 -9.38
N THR A 211 9.51 -10.19 -10.57
CA THR A 211 10.16 -8.95 -11.01
C THR A 211 9.13 -7.83 -11.20
N GLN A 212 7.92 -8.12 -11.70
CA GLN A 212 6.84 -7.14 -11.78
C GLN A 212 6.44 -6.60 -10.40
N ASN A 213 6.26 -7.48 -9.40
CA ASN A 213 5.92 -7.09 -8.03
C ASN A 213 7.04 -6.26 -7.39
N GLN A 214 8.30 -6.65 -7.59
CA GLN A 214 9.45 -5.86 -7.15
C GLN A 214 9.46 -4.47 -7.79
N ALA A 215 9.24 -4.38 -9.11
CA ALA A 215 9.17 -3.11 -9.82
C ALA A 215 8.03 -2.22 -9.29
N ILE A 216 6.86 -2.80 -8.99
CA ILE A 216 5.75 -2.08 -8.35
C ILE A 216 6.20 -1.50 -7.01
N THR A 217 6.85 -2.28 -6.15
CA THR A 217 7.34 -1.79 -4.86
C THR A 217 8.45 -0.74 -5.01
N ILE A 218 9.29 -0.83 -6.05
CA ILE A 218 10.27 0.22 -6.38
C ILE A 218 9.55 1.53 -6.72
N THR A 219 8.41 1.50 -7.41
CA THR A 219 7.63 2.73 -7.66
C THR A 219 7.09 3.33 -6.36
N TRP A 220 6.64 2.50 -5.42
CA TRP A 220 6.25 2.96 -4.07
C TRP A 220 7.45 3.55 -3.31
N LEU A 221 8.59 2.88 -3.32
CA LEU A 221 9.82 3.36 -2.69
C LEU A 221 10.26 4.71 -3.26
N ARG A 222 10.21 4.87 -4.58
CA ARG A 222 10.51 6.15 -5.23
C ARG A 222 9.58 7.26 -4.72
N ASP A 223 8.28 6.98 -4.65
CA ASP A 223 7.29 7.97 -4.21
C ASP A 223 7.44 8.28 -2.71
N TYR A 224 7.88 7.29 -1.89
CA TYR A 224 8.23 7.47 -0.48
C TYR A 224 9.48 8.34 -0.28
N LEU A 225 10.48 8.18 -1.14
CA LEU A 225 11.74 8.93 -1.08
C LEU A 225 11.62 10.34 -1.71
N ASP A 226 10.51 10.68 -2.35
CA ASP A 226 10.28 12.02 -2.90
C ASP A 226 9.90 13.01 -1.79
N LEU A 227 10.89 13.74 -1.25
CA LEU A 227 10.69 14.75 -0.20
C LEU A 227 10.19 16.11 -0.72
N SER A 228 9.80 16.20 -2.00
CA SER A 228 9.26 17.44 -2.57
C SER A 228 7.84 17.73 -2.06
N PRO A 229 7.23 18.89 -2.39
CA PRO A 229 5.83 19.15 -2.06
C PRO A 229 4.82 18.16 -2.67
N LYS A 230 5.27 17.25 -3.55
CA LYS A 230 4.47 16.14 -4.10
C LYS A 230 4.49 14.88 -3.21
N HIS A 231 5.20 14.90 -2.09
CA HIS A 231 5.28 13.79 -1.15
C HIS A 231 3.87 13.31 -0.77
N PRO A 232 3.56 12.02 -1.00
CA PRO A 232 2.21 11.54 -0.85
C PRO A 232 1.81 11.42 0.63
N ALA A 233 0.53 11.63 0.94
CA ALA A 233 0.02 11.59 2.32
C ALA A 233 0.30 10.25 3.03
N TRP A 234 0.26 9.14 2.30
CA TRP A 234 0.51 7.81 2.85
C TRP A 234 1.97 7.63 3.33
N ALA A 235 2.93 8.35 2.75
CA ALA A 235 4.33 8.21 3.11
C ALA A 235 4.61 8.79 4.51
N PHE A 236 3.92 9.88 4.89
CA PHE A 236 3.89 10.37 6.27
C PHE A 236 3.33 9.34 7.26
N ILE A 237 2.30 8.58 6.86
CA ILE A 237 1.76 7.49 7.69
C ILE A 237 2.83 6.41 7.87
N VAL A 238 3.56 6.06 6.81
CA VAL A 238 4.64 5.07 6.87
C VAL A 238 5.76 5.56 7.79
N ASP A 239 6.13 6.83 7.74
CA ASP A 239 7.09 7.42 8.67
C ASP A 239 6.64 7.25 10.12
N VAL A 240 5.38 7.62 10.44
CA VAL A 240 4.81 7.43 11.79
C VAL A 240 4.90 5.96 12.22
N LEU A 241 4.46 5.03 11.36
CA LEU A 241 4.46 3.59 11.66
C LEU A 241 5.86 3.01 11.90
N ILE A 242 6.86 3.47 11.14
CA ILE A 242 8.25 3.04 11.34
C ILE A 242 8.80 3.64 12.63
N ASN A 243 8.57 4.94 12.84
CA ASN A 243 9.09 5.69 13.97
C ASN A 243 8.51 5.25 15.33
N GLU A 244 7.34 4.61 15.37
CA GLU A 244 6.81 3.95 16.58
C GLU A 244 7.78 2.89 17.16
N TYR A 245 8.67 2.32 16.33
CA TYR A 245 9.64 1.32 16.75
C TYR A 245 11.05 1.89 16.99
N ALA A 246 11.20 3.22 16.95
CA ALA A 246 12.47 3.89 17.19
C ALA A 246 13.00 3.61 18.62
N PRO A 247 14.33 3.64 18.82
CA PRO A 247 14.95 3.61 20.13
C PRO A 247 14.46 4.77 21.04
N ALA A 248 14.32 4.51 22.34
CA ALA A 248 13.73 5.46 23.30
C ALA A 248 14.56 6.74 23.52
N ASP A 249 15.84 6.71 23.15
CA ASP A 249 16.77 7.84 23.20
C ASP A 249 16.57 8.84 22.05
N ILE A 250 15.78 8.50 21.03
CA ILE A 250 15.52 9.38 19.88
C ILE A 250 14.10 9.96 19.99
N ILE A 251 14.02 11.29 20.10
CA ILE A 251 12.78 12.04 20.36
C ILE A 251 12.44 12.92 19.15
N GLY A 252 11.15 13.08 18.83
CA GLY A 252 10.69 14.03 17.81
C GLY A 252 10.79 13.53 16.37
N LEU A 253 10.69 12.22 16.16
CA LEU A 253 10.87 11.58 14.85
C LEU A 253 9.60 11.53 14.01
N GLU A 254 8.44 11.85 14.56
CA GLU A 254 7.11 11.55 13.99
C GLU A 254 6.90 12.01 12.53
N ASN A 255 7.69 12.96 12.05
CA ASN A 255 7.56 13.56 10.71
C ASN A 255 8.82 13.39 9.85
N ILE A 256 9.83 12.67 10.32
CA ILE A 256 11.13 12.61 9.64
C ILE A 256 11.29 11.27 8.95
N ASN A 257 11.66 11.34 7.67
CA ASN A 257 11.90 10.17 6.85
C ASN A 257 12.99 9.27 7.43
N VAL A 258 12.70 7.97 7.50
CA VAL A 258 13.61 6.95 8.05
C VAL A 258 15.00 6.92 7.37
N PHE A 259 15.11 7.23 6.08
CA PHE A 259 16.39 7.22 5.37
C PHE A 259 17.29 8.43 5.71
N LEU A 260 16.75 9.41 6.44
CA LEU A 260 17.50 10.55 6.95
C LEU A 260 17.92 10.36 8.42
N GLN A 261 17.60 9.20 9.00
CA GLN A 261 17.86 8.90 10.40
C GLN A 261 19.22 8.26 10.63
N THR A 262 19.66 8.35 11.88
CA THR A 262 20.87 7.69 12.40
C THR A 262 20.62 6.24 12.85
N TRP A 263 19.36 5.85 13.04
CA TRP A 263 18.97 4.52 13.49
C TRP A 263 18.37 3.68 12.36
N GLU A 264 18.38 2.35 12.54
CA GLU A 264 17.83 1.42 11.55
C GLU A 264 16.52 0.78 12.03
N PRO A 265 15.51 0.68 11.16
CA PRO A 265 14.30 -0.09 11.42
C PRO A 265 14.60 -1.55 11.79
N PRO A 266 13.75 -2.17 12.61
CA PRO A 266 13.90 -3.58 12.95
C PRO A 266 13.80 -4.45 11.68
N LYS A 267 14.89 -5.18 11.39
CA LYS A 267 15.00 -6.07 10.22
C LYS A 267 14.44 -7.48 10.47
N ARG A 268 14.33 -7.90 11.73
CA ARG A 268 13.86 -9.22 12.16
C ARG A 268 13.20 -9.15 13.54
N GLY A 269 12.46 -10.20 13.91
CA GLY A 269 11.88 -10.37 15.25
C GLY A 269 10.49 -9.73 15.43
N PRO A 270 9.98 -9.66 16.68
CA PRO A 270 8.61 -9.25 16.95
C PRO A 270 8.28 -7.82 16.48
N LYS A 271 9.19 -6.87 16.69
CA LYS A 271 9.04 -5.48 16.22
C LYS A 271 8.97 -5.38 14.69
N HIS A 272 9.76 -6.19 13.99
CA HIS A 272 9.70 -6.26 12.53
C HIS A 272 8.34 -6.81 12.09
N ASN A 273 7.88 -7.92 12.66
CA ASN A 273 6.62 -8.56 12.28
C ASN A 273 5.37 -7.73 12.57
N ALA A 274 5.47 -6.76 13.49
CA ALA A 274 4.40 -5.81 13.79
C ALA A 274 4.27 -4.69 12.73
N LEU A 275 5.29 -4.47 11.89
CA LEU A 275 5.18 -3.56 10.75
C LEU A 275 4.31 -4.19 9.64
N PRO A 276 3.50 -3.38 8.94
CA PRO A 276 2.73 -3.87 7.80
C PRO A 276 3.62 -4.53 6.74
N SER A 277 3.11 -5.58 6.10
CA SER A 277 3.84 -6.37 5.09
C SER A 277 4.40 -5.50 3.96
N TYR A 278 3.63 -4.53 3.47
CA TYR A 278 4.06 -3.60 2.42
C TYR A 278 5.23 -2.71 2.85
N VAL A 279 5.28 -2.26 4.13
CA VAL A 279 6.41 -1.48 4.66
C VAL A 279 7.66 -2.35 4.72
N ARG A 280 7.51 -3.58 5.22
CA ARG A 280 8.62 -4.54 5.29
C ARG A 280 9.21 -4.85 3.92
N GLU A 281 8.37 -5.11 2.92
CA GLU A 281 8.84 -5.40 1.56
C GLU A 281 9.49 -4.17 0.93
N MET A 282 8.95 -2.96 1.16
CA MET A 282 9.55 -1.71 0.69
C MET A 282 10.95 -1.49 1.28
N LEU A 283 11.13 -1.66 2.60
CA LEU A 283 12.42 -1.52 3.27
C LEU A 283 13.43 -2.58 2.80
N LYS A 284 12.97 -3.82 2.58
CA LYS A 284 13.79 -4.90 2.04
C LYS A 284 14.26 -4.56 0.62
N ILE A 285 13.38 -4.10 -0.26
CA ILE A 285 13.73 -3.69 -1.64
C ILE A 285 14.69 -2.50 -1.64
N ALA A 286 14.50 -1.54 -0.75
CA ALA A 286 15.45 -0.44 -0.57
C ALA A 286 16.85 -0.95 -0.21
N CYS A 287 16.95 -1.94 0.68
CA CYS A 287 18.23 -2.57 1.03
C CYS A 287 18.83 -3.35 -0.15
N THR A 288 18.02 -4.17 -0.85
CA THR A 288 18.45 -4.95 -2.02
C THR A 288 19.03 -4.07 -3.13
N HIS A 289 18.42 -2.90 -3.37
CA HIS A 289 18.86 -1.97 -4.40
C HIS A 289 19.77 -0.85 -3.90
N ASN A 290 20.22 -0.91 -2.65
CA ASN A 290 21.12 0.09 -2.08
C ASN A 290 20.57 1.54 -2.21
N ALA A 291 19.26 1.71 -1.95
CA ALA A 291 18.61 3.01 -2.02
C ALA A 291 19.08 3.90 -0.85
N SER A 292 19.50 5.13 -1.17
CA SER A 292 19.99 6.10 -0.18
C SER A 292 19.79 7.53 -0.66
N PHE A 293 19.74 8.48 0.27
CA PHE A 293 19.85 9.90 -0.05
C PHE A 293 21.32 10.27 -0.25
N ALA A 294 21.66 10.72 -1.45
CA ALA A 294 22.98 11.26 -1.76
C ALA A 294 22.86 12.76 -2.07
N ALA A 295 23.59 13.59 -1.33
CA ALA A 295 23.71 15.00 -1.66
C ALA A 295 24.69 15.17 -2.83
N LEU A 296 24.17 15.40 -4.04
CA LEU A 296 25.00 15.58 -5.25
C LEU A 296 25.93 16.81 -5.12
N HIS A 297 25.46 17.87 -4.48
CA HIS A 297 26.26 19.06 -4.16
C HIS A 297 25.66 19.79 -2.96
N LEU A 298 26.40 19.88 -1.86
CA LEU A 298 26.01 20.70 -0.70
C LEU A 298 26.59 22.10 -0.86
N THR A 299 25.73 23.13 -0.78
CA THR A 299 26.24 24.51 -0.76
C THR A 299 27.01 24.76 0.53
N HIS A 300 28.01 25.64 0.49
CA HIS A 300 28.79 25.99 1.69
C HIS A 300 27.91 26.44 2.86
N ASN A 301 26.84 27.19 2.57
CA ASN A 301 25.87 27.63 3.57
C ASN A 301 25.13 26.44 4.21
N LEU A 302 24.67 25.47 3.42
CA LEU A 302 24.05 24.26 3.95
C LEU A 302 25.05 23.44 4.79
N CYS A 303 26.29 23.29 4.31
CA CYS A 303 27.36 22.61 5.07
C CYS A 303 27.60 23.24 6.44
N THR A 304 27.52 24.56 6.56
CA THR A 304 27.69 25.27 7.85
C THR A 304 26.47 25.16 8.77
N GLN A 305 25.30 24.84 8.23
CA GLN A 305 24.06 24.63 9.00
C GLN A 305 23.88 23.17 9.43
N LEU A 306 24.54 22.23 8.74
CA LEU A 306 24.50 20.82 9.10
C LEU A 306 25.24 20.59 10.44
N PRO A 307 24.61 19.93 11.42
CA PRO A 307 25.26 19.64 12.69
C PRO A 307 26.54 18.82 12.44
N ALA A 308 27.67 19.29 13.00
CA ALA A 308 28.99 18.69 12.83
C ALA A 308 29.05 17.19 13.23
N TRP A 309 28.10 16.74 14.04
CA TRP A 309 28.01 15.38 14.59
C TRP A 309 27.14 14.42 13.76
N HIS A 310 26.41 14.92 12.74
CA HIS A 310 25.50 14.13 11.91
C HIS A 310 25.64 14.44 10.41
N HIS A 311 26.88 14.66 9.95
CA HIS A 311 27.16 14.88 8.53
C HIS A 311 27.24 13.55 7.76
N LEU A 312 26.68 13.52 6.54
CA LEU A 312 26.74 12.39 5.56
C LEU A 312 28.17 11.93 5.18
N GLY A 313 29.21 12.62 5.68
CA GLY A 313 30.62 12.36 5.41
C GLY A 313 31.54 12.41 6.63
N ALA A 314 31.01 12.35 7.86
CA ALA A 314 31.85 12.21 9.05
C ALA A 314 32.47 10.81 9.11
N LYS A 315 33.80 10.71 9.33
CA LYS A 315 34.49 9.42 9.48
C LYS A 315 34.08 8.75 10.81
N LYS A 316 33.77 7.45 10.73
CA LYS A 316 33.37 6.55 11.83
C LYS A 316 34.25 6.74 13.07
N THR A 317 33.74 7.39 14.11
CA THR A 317 34.19 7.17 15.49
C THR A 317 33.52 5.89 15.98
N THR A 318 34.33 4.95 16.46
CA THR A 318 33.90 3.67 17.02
C THR A 318 32.80 3.89 18.07
N ASN A 319 31.62 3.34 17.81
CA ASN A 319 30.33 3.50 18.51
C ASN A 319 29.52 4.76 18.12
N ALA A 320 28.46 4.56 17.31
CA ALA A 320 27.43 5.50 16.79
C ALA A 320 27.69 6.12 15.38
N PRO A 321 26.62 6.38 14.59
CA PRO A 321 26.47 5.80 13.24
C PRO A 321 26.87 6.74 12.09
N VAL A 322 27.45 6.12 11.07
CA VAL A 322 27.62 6.67 9.72
C VAL A 322 26.48 6.12 8.88
N VAL A 323 25.85 6.95 8.04
CA VAL A 323 24.94 6.46 6.98
C VAL A 323 25.80 5.74 5.92
N GLN A 324 26.21 4.53 6.27
CA GLN A 324 26.76 3.50 5.43
C GLN A 324 25.99 2.23 5.77
N LEU A 325 25.25 1.80 4.75
CA LEU A 325 24.43 0.62 4.53
C LEU A 325 24.52 -0.59 5.48
N PRO A 326 23.44 -1.40 5.51
CA PRO A 326 23.50 -2.78 5.96
C PRO A 326 24.56 -3.55 5.16
N GLU A 327 25.57 -4.07 5.83
CA GLU A 327 26.22 -5.28 5.34
C GLU A 327 25.23 -6.44 5.53
N CYS A 328 24.70 -6.96 4.43
CA CYS A 328 24.11 -8.29 4.42
C CYS A 328 25.27 -9.29 4.44
N GLY A 329 25.59 -9.81 5.62
CA GLY A 329 26.31 -11.08 5.71
C GLY A 329 25.51 -12.19 5.03
N PRO A 330 26.19 -13.26 4.55
CA PRO A 330 25.57 -14.36 3.81
C PRO A 330 24.44 -15.05 4.57
#